data_AF-A0A929HCS0-F1
#
_entry.id   AF-A0A929HCS0-F1
#
_cell.length_a   1.000
_cell.length_b   1.000
_cell.length_c   1.000
_cell.angle_alpha   90.00
_cell.angle_beta   90.00
_cell.angle_gamma   90.00
#
_symmetry.space_group_name_H-M   'P 1'
#
loop_
_entity.id
_entity.type
_entity.pdbx_description
1 polymer ?
#
loop_
_entity_poly.entity_id
_entity_poly.type
_entity_poly.pdbx_seq_one_letter_code
_entity_poly.pdbx_strand_id
1 'polypeptide(L)'
;MLTYPSINPTIVTLGPLQIRWYGVMYILGFLASYLLVKYQIRKKRLDIDIKVVNDLFLFLIIGLIIGARLGYAIFYNLPLYISHPLKLFSIWEGGMSFHGGLIGIILSGLIYARTRKTDFWRLADLVAVTVPIGLGLGRLGNFINAELYGRVTTVPWGMVFPS
;
A
#
# COMPACT_ATOMS: atom_id res chain seq x y z
N MET A 1 13.49 12.33 -27.08
CA MET A 1 12.75 11.49 -26.11
C MET A 1 13.77 10.83 -25.20
N LEU A 2 13.46 10.73 -23.92
CA LEU A 2 14.28 10.06 -22.92
C LEU A 2 14.14 8.54 -23.10
N THR A 3 15.20 7.80 -22.83
CA THR A 3 15.14 6.32 -22.77
C THR A 3 14.91 5.92 -21.32
N TYR A 4 14.01 4.97 -21.08
CA TYR A 4 13.82 4.41 -19.74
C TYR A 4 15.13 3.78 -19.24
N PRO A 5 15.61 4.11 -18.03
CA PRO A 5 16.81 3.50 -17.47
C PRO A 5 16.61 1.99 -17.27
N SER A 6 17.64 1.18 -17.51
CA SER A 6 17.57 -0.26 -17.23
C SER A 6 17.64 -0.50 -15.73
N ILE A 7 16.48 -0.48 -15.06
CA ILE A 7 16.35 -0.73 -13.62
C ILE A 7 15.86 -2.17 -13.44
N ASN A 8 16.63 -2.98 -12.70
CA ASN A 8 16.14 -4.30 -12.28
C ASN A 8 15.06 -4.11 -11.18
N PRO A 9 13.82 -4.59 -11.39
CA PRO A 9 12.76 -4.43 -10.40
C PRO A 9 12.99 -5.26 -9.13
N THR A 10 13.87 -6.27 -9.19
CA THR A 10 14.27 -7.11 -8.07
C THR A 10 15.59 -6.62 -7.48
N ILE A 11 15.59 -6.34 -6.18
CA ILE A 11 16.77 -5.91 -5.42
C ILE A 11 17.68 -7.09 -5.16
N VAL A 12 17.11 -8.17 -4.61
CA VAL A 12 17.83 -9.39 -4.27
C VAL A 12 16.91 -10.59 -4.44
N THR A 13 17.49 -11.69 -4.92
CA THR A 13 16.83 -12.98 -5.06
C THR A 13 17.45 -13.96 -4.06
N LEU A 14 16.63 -14.49 -3.16
CA LEU A 14 17.01 -15.48 -2.16
C LEU A 14 16.21 -16.75 -2.44
N GLY A 15 16.69 -17.58 -3.37
CA GLY A 15 15.98 -18.77 -3.85
C GLY A 15 14.62 -18.40 -4.46
N PRO A 16 13.48 -18.94 -3.97
CA PRO A 16 12.15 -18.60 -4.48
C PRO A 16 11.67 -17.20 -4.05
N LEU A 17 12.33 -16.56 -3.08
CA LEU A 17 11.94 -15.25 -2.57
C LEU A 17 12.63 -14.14 -3.36
N GLN A 18 11.84 -13.27 -3.98
CA GLN A 18 12.33 -12.07 -4.65
C GLN A 18 11.93 -10.82 -3.88
N ILE A 19 12.91 -10.06 -3.40
CA ILE A 19 12.65 -8.76 -2.78
C ILE A 19 12.62 -7.72 -3.90
N ARG A 20 11.43 -7.20 -4.19
CA ARG A 20 11.22 -6.21 -5.26
C ARG A 20 11.20 -4.79 -4.71
N TRP A 21 11.69 -3.83 -5.49
CA TRP A 21 11.61 -2.39 -5.16
C TRP A 21 10.18 -1.97 -4.81
N TYR A 22 9.20 -2.48 -5.54
CA TYR A 22 7.79 -2.19 -5.31
C TYR A 22 7.34 -2.50 -3.87
N GLY A 23 7.75 -3.66 -3.33
CA GLY A 23 7.45 -4.04 -1.95
C GLY A 23 8.16 -3.15 -0.94
N VAL A 24 9.42 -2.81 -1.21
CA VAL A 24 10.20 -1.89 -0.37
C VAL A 24 9.57 -0.50 -0.33
N MET A 25 9.07 0.02 -1.46
CA MET A 25 8.38 1.31 -1.51
C MET A 25 7.12 1.32 -0.64
N TYR A 26 6.36 0.22 -0.58
CA TYR A 26 5.24 0.11 0.36
C TYR A 26 5.69 0.12 1.82
N ILE A 27 6.72 -0.63 2.17
CA ILE A 27 7.26 -0.65 3.55
C ILE A 27 7.72 0.76 3.95
N LEU A 28 8.45 1.44 3.06
CA LEU A 28 8.88 2.82 3.28
C LEU A 28 7.69 3.77 3.40
N GLY A 29 6.62 3.58 2.61
CA GLY A 29 5.40 4.38 2.69
C GLY A 29 4.71 4.23 4.05
N PHE A 30 4.54 3.01 4.54
CA PHE A 30 3.99 2.75 5.87
C PHE A 30 4.88 3.31 6.98
N LEU A 31 6.19 3.08 6.89
CA LEU A 31 7.14 3.56 7.90
C LEU A 31 7.15 5.10 7.94
N ALA A 32 7.22 5.77 6.80
CA ALA A 32 7.22 7.22 6.73
C ALA A 32 5.90 7.79 7.24
N SER A 33 4.77 7.18 6.87
CA SER A 33 3.45 7.55 7.40
C SER A 33 3.40 7.43 8.93
N TYR A 34 3.88 6.32 9.48
CA TYR A 34 3.96 6.09 10.93
C TYR A 34 4.81 7.14 11.65
N LEU A 35 6.00 7.44 11.13
CA LEU A 35 6.90 8.44 11.70
C LEU A 35 6.28 9.84 11.63
N LEU A 36 5.61 10.19 10.54
CA LEU A 36 4.93 11.48 10.37
C LEU A 36 3.74 11.61 11.33
N VAL A 37 2.94 10.56 11.55
CA VAL A 37 1.86 10.58 12.55
C VAL A 37 2.43 10.82 13.95
N LYS A 38 3.51 10.13 14.32
CA LYS A 38 4.18 10.36 15.63
C LYS A 38 4.73 11.78 15.76
N TYR A 39 5.32 12.30 14.69
CA TYR A 39 5.79 13.68 14.63
C TYR A 39 4.64 14.66 14.84
N GLN A 40 3.50 14.47 14.15
CA GLN A 40 2.32 15.32 14.29
C GLN A 40 1.78 15.34 15.72
N ILE A 41 1.66 14.17 16.37
CA ILE A 41 1.18 14.06 17.77
C ILE A 41 2.08 14.86 18.71
N ARG A 42 3.40 14.68 18.60
CA ARG A 42 4.37 15.41 19.44
C ARG A 42 4.33 16.91 19.17
N LYS A 43 4.33 17.32 17.90
CA LYS A 43 4.39 18.74 17.50
C LYS A 43 3.14 19.50 17.89
N LYS A 44 1.96 18.90 17.72
CA LYS A 44 0.65 19.49 18.04
C LYS A 44 0.21 19.24 19.49
N ARG A 45 1.02 18.51 20.29
CA ARG A 45 0.70 18.12 21.68
C ARG A 45 -0.68 17.45 21.79
N LEU A 46 -0.98 16.56 20.86
CA LEU A 46 -2.26 15.85 20.86
C LEU A 46 -2.29 14.85 22.01
N ASP A 47 -3.42 14.80 22.70
CA ASP A 47 -3.69 13.79 23.73
C ASP A 47 -4.03 12.45 23.07
N ILE A 48 -3.00 11.77 22.55
CA ILE A 48 -3.06 10.45 21.91
C ILE A 48 -1.80 9.68 22.32
N ASP A 49 -2.00 8.55 22.98
CA ASP A 49 -0.91 7.64 23.32
C ASP A 49 -0.29 7.04 22.04
N ILE A 50 1.04 6.99 21.97
CA ILE A 50 1.79 6.36 20.89
C ILE A 50 1.41 4.88 20.75
N LYS A 51 1.02 4.20 21.82
CA LYS A 51 0.52 2.83 21.76
C LYS A 51 -0.74 2.70 20.90
N VAL A 52 -1.63 3.69 20.93
CA VAL A 52 -2.81 3.74 20.05
C VAL A 52 -2.38 3.80 18.59
N VAL A 53 -1.35 4.58 18.26
CA VAL A 53 -0.80 4.67 16.91
C VAL A 53 -0.18 3.35 16.46
N ASN A 54 0.61 2.71 17.32
CA ASN A 54 1.24 1.42 17.01
C ASN A 54 0.18 0.35 16.68
N ASP A 55 -0.82 0.22 17.55
CA ASP A 55 -1.90 -0.75 17.35
C ASP A 55 -2.73 -0.39 16.11
N LEU A 56 -3.04 0.89 15.88
CA LEU A 56 -3.77 1.35 14.71
C LEU A 56 -3.05 0.94 13.42
N PHE A 57 -1.75 1.24 13.27
CA PHE A 57 -1.00 0.89 12.06
C PHE A 57 -0.96 -0.62 11.81
N LEU A 58 -0.85 -1.43 12.87
CA LEU A 58 -0.95 -2.88 12.74
C LEU A 58 -2.33 -3.30 12.19
N PHE A 59 -3.42 -2.76 12.74
CA PHE A 59 -4.77 -3.02 12.26
C PHE A 59 -4.96 -2.59 10.80
N LEU A 60 -4.43 -1.42 10.41
CA LEU A 60 -4.53 -0.91 9.04
C LEU A 60 -3.76 -1.78 8.04
N ILE A 61 -2.55 -2.23 8.39
CA ILE A 61 -1.74 -3.12 7.52
C ILE A 61 -2.45 -4.47 7.33
N ILE A 62 -2.94 -5.07 8.41
CA ILE A 62 -3.69 -6.33 8.35
C ILE A 62 -4.96 -6.16 7.50
N GLY A 63 -5.72 -5.09 7.75
CA GLY A 63 -6.91 -4.73 6.98
C GLY A 63 -6.64 -4.56 5.50
N LEU A 64 -5.56 -3.85 5.15
CA LEU A 64 -5.13 -3.69 3.76
C LEU A 64 -4.86 -5.03 3.09
N ILE A 65 -4.05 -5.90 3.72
CA ILE A 65 -3.65 -7.17 3.11
C ILE A 65 -4.86 -8.08 2.91
N ILE A 66 -5.68 -8.24 3.95
CA ILE A 66 -6.90 -9.06 3.91
C ILE A 66 -7.88 -8.49 2.88
N GLY A 67 -8.16 -7.19 2.94
CA GLY A 67 -9.09 -6.52 2.04
C GLY A 67 -8.63 -6.60 0.59
N ALA A 68 -7.35 -6.35 0.31
CA ALA A 68 -6.81 -6.42 -1.04
C ALA A 68 -6.87 -7.83 -1.61
N ARG A 69 -6.61 -8.86 -0.79
CA ARG A 69 -6.66 -10.26 -1.22
C ARG A 69 -8.09 -10.73 -1.44
N LEU A 70 -8.99 -10.46 -0.51
CA LEU A 70 -10.43 -10.78 -0.64
C LEU A 70 -11.06 -10.02 -1.79
N GLY A 71 -10.79 -8.73 -1.92
CA GLY A 71 -11.26 -7.92 -3.04
C GLY A 71 -10.74 -8.45 -4.37
N TYR A 72 -9.50 -8.96 -4.42
CA TYR A 72 -9.02 -9.58 -5.66
C TYR A 72 -9.79 -10.85 -6.00
N ALA A 73 -9.96 -11.73 -5.01
CA ALA A 73 -10.71 -12.96 -5.17
C ALA A 73 -12.16 -12.69 -5.62
N ILE A 74 -12.85 -11.76 -4.97
CA ILE A 74 -14.28 -11.49 -5.23
C ILE A 74 -14.47 -10.73 -6.54
N PHE A 75 -13.67 -9.69 -6.81
CA PHE A 75 -13.94 -8.80 -7.95
C PHE A 75 -13.36 -9.30 -9.27
N TYR A 76 -12.27 -10.08 -9.23
CA TYR A 76 -11.54 -10.44 -10.45
C TYR A 76 -11.49 -11.93 -10.76
N ASN A 77 -11.63 -12.82 -9.77
CA ASN A 77 -11.43 -14.26 -10.02
C ASN A 77 -12.24 -15.19 -9.10
N LEU A 78 -13.51 -14.84 -8.85
CA LEU A 78 -14.34 -15.56 -7.88
C LEU A 78 -14.46 -17.07 -8.14
N PRO A 79 -14.65 -17.56 -9.39
CA PRO A 79 -14.76 -19.00 -9.66
C PRO A 79 -13.51 -19.81 -9.25
N LEU A 80 -12.31 -19.23 -9.40
CA LEU A 80 -11.07 -19.88 -8.99
C LEU A 80 -11.00 -20.08 -7.48
N TYR A 81 -11.41 -19.08 -6.70
CA TYR A 81 -11.32 -19.15 -5.24
C TYR A 81 -12.44 -19.98 -4.61
N ILE A 82 -13.58 -20.14 -5.29
CA ILE A 82 -14.61 -21.10 -4.87
C ILE A 82 -14.11 -22.54 -5.07
N SER A 83 -13.47 -22.83 -6.20
CA SER A 83 -12.93 -24.16 -6.48
C SER A 83 -11.69 -24.50 -5.66
N HIS A 84 -10.88 -23.49 -5.30
CA HIS A 84 -9.63 -23.68 -4.56
C HIS A 84 -9.49 -22.64 -3.43
N PRO A 85 -10.25 -22.75 -2.33
CA PRO A 85 -10.32 -21.72 -1.28
C PRO A 85 -8.97 -21.46 -0.59
N LEU A 86 -8.11 -22.47 -0.48
CA LEU A 86 -6.78 -22.32 0.11
C LEU A 86 -5.86 -21.39 -0.69
N LYS A 87 -6.15 -21.14 -1.99
CA LYS A 87 -5.40 -20.15 -2.77
C LYS A 87 -5.51 -18.74 -2.19
N LEU A 88 -6.49 -18.46 -1.33
CA LEU A 88 -6.60 -17.15 -0.68
C LEU A 88 -5.34 -16.81 0.12
N PHE A 89 -4.65 -17.81 0.68
CA PHE A 89 -3.42 -17.62 1.47
C PHE A 89 -2.15 -17.47 0.61
N SER A 90 -2.20 -17.82 -0.67
CA SER A 90 -1.08 -17.73 -1.61
C SER A 90 -0.80 -16.29 -2.08
N ILE A 91 -0.58 -15.37 -1.15
CA ILE A 91 -0.36 -13.94 -1.42
C ILE A 91 0.90 -13.67 -2.25
N TRP A 92 1.86 -14.61 -2.26
CA TRP A 92 3.09 -14.52 -3.05
C TRP A 92 2.86 -14.75 -4.55
N GLU A 93 1.73 -15.34 -4.95
CA GLU A 93 1.36 -15.52 -6.37
C GLU A 93 0.89 -14.20 -7.02
N GLY A 94 0.89 -13.10 -6.26
CA GLY A 94 0.29 -11.83 -6.68
C GLY A 94 -1.24 -11.88 -6.57
N GLY A 95 -1.92 -10.97 -7.26
CA GLY A 95 -3.38 -10.85 -7.18
C GLY A 95 -3.86 -10.08 -5.95
N MET A 96 -3.76 -8.76 -6.04
CA MET A 96 -4.17 -7.81 -5.01
C MET A 96 -5.06 -6.74 -5.62
N SER A 97 -6.17 -6.43 -4.96
CA SER A 97 -7.11 -5.39 -5.39
C SER A 97 -6.83 -4.09 -4.67
N PHE A 98 -6.64 -3.00 -5.41
CA PHE A 98 -6.56 -1.66 -4.82
C PHE A 98 -7.85 -1.31 -4.07
N HIS A 99 -9.01 -1.50 -4.71
CA HIS A 99 -10.32 -1.22 -4.11
C HIS A 99 -10.55 -2.05 -2.85
N GLY A 100 -10.21 -3.34 -2.90
CA GLY A 100 -10.27 -4.22 -1.74
C GLY A 100 -9.38 -3.74 -0.59
N GLY A 101 -8.15 -3.33 -0.88
CA GLY A 101 -7.23 -2.80 0.12
C GLY A 101 -7.71 -1.51 0.76
N LEU A 102 -8.28 -0.59 -0.04
CA LEU A 102 -8.87 0.66 0.45
C LEU A 102 -10.06 0.39 1.39
N ILE A 103 -10.98 -0.49 0.98
CA ILE A 103 -12.12 -0.91 1.81
C ILE A 103 -11.60 -1.55 3.11
N GLY A 104 -10.61 -2.44 3.01
CA GLY A 104 -9.99 -3.11 4.15
C GLY A 104 -9.40 -2.13 5.17
N ILE A 105 -8.64 -1.12 4.72
CA ILE A 105 -8.10 -0.05 5.57
C ILE A 105 -9.22 0.72 6.29
N ILE A 106 -10.24 1.15 5.55
CA ILE A 106 -11.33 1.94 6.13
C ILE A 106 -12.09 1.12 7.19
N LEU A 107 -12.43 -0.13 6.88
CA LEU A 107 -13.12 -1.02 7.81
C LEU A 107 -12.27 -1.32 9.05
N SER A 108 -10.97 -1.60 8.89
CA SER A 108 -10.07 -1.82 10.02
C SER A 108 -9.93 -0.58 10.89
N GLY A 109 -9.86 0.62 10.30
CA GLY A 109 -9.86 1.88 11.05
C GLY A 109 -11.16 2.08 11.84
N LEU A 110 -12.32 1.81 11.23
CA LEU A 110 -13.62 1.87 11.90
C LEU A 110 -13.75 0.87 13.05
N ILE A 111 -13.33 -0.38 12.83
CA ILE A 111 -13.34 -1.44 13.86
C ILE A 111 -12.40 -1.06 15.01
N TYR A 112 -11.20 -0.58 14.70
CA TYR A 112 -10.24 -0.14 15.71
C TYR A 112 -10.81 1.02 16.54
N ALA A 113 -11.34 2.05 15.88
CA ALA A 113 -11.93 3.21 16.55
C ALA A 113 -13.05 2.80 17.53
N ARG A 114 -13.95 1.91 17.08
CA ARG A 114 -15.05 1.39 17.91
C ARG A 114 -14.56 0.56 19.10
N THR A 115 -13.64 -0.38 18.87
CA THR A 115 -13.13 -1.27 19.93
C THR A 115 -12.31 -0.52 20.99
N ARG A 116 -11.66 0.58 20.61
CA ARG A 116 -10.87 1.43 21.51
C ARG A 116 -11.63 2.64 22.04
N LYS A 117 -12.91 2.81 21.69
CA LYS A 117 -13.73 3.98 22.04
C LYS A 117 -13.05 5.31 21.69
N THR A 118 -12.41 5.35 20.53
CA THR A 118 -11.74 6.54 19.98
C THR A 118 -12.54 7.10 18.81
N ASP A 119 -12.40 8.40 18.56
CA ASP A 119 -13.06 9.04 17.42
C ASP A 119 -12.38 8.65 16.10
N PHE A 120 -13.16 8.04 15.20
CA PHE A 120 -12.66 7.58 13.90
C PHE A 120 -12.11 8.74 13.05
N TRP A 121 -12.80 9.88 13.04
CA TRP A 121 -12.42 11.01 12.20
C TRP A 121 -11.12 11.64 12.68
N ARG A 122 -10.90 11.73 13.99
CA ARG A 122 -9.63 12.18 14.58
C ARG A 122 -8.47 11.27 14.19
N LEU A 123 -8.67 9.96 14.13
CA LEU A 123 -7.66 9.02 13.64
C LEU A 123 -7.46 9.14 12.13
N ALA A 124 -8.55 9.28 11.37
CA ALA A 124 -8.52 9.43 9.93
C ALA A 124 -7.77 10.71 9.52
N ASP A 125 -8.03 11.84 10.16
CA ASP A 125 -7.35 13.12 9.90
C ASP A 125 -5.84 13.03 10.09
N LEU A 126 -5.40 12.30 11.13
CA LEU A 126 -3.97 12.10 11.39
C LEU A 126 -3.27 11.31 10.29
N VAL A 127 -3.93 10.26 9.81
CA VAL A 127 -3.40 9.34 8.79
C VAL A 127 -3.55 9.91 7.39
N ALA A 128 -4.66 10.60 7.08
CA ALA A 128 -4.98 11.12 5.75
C ALA A 128 -3.89 12.08 5.24
N VAL A 129 -3.38 12.95 6.12
CA VAL A 129 -2.30 13.90 5.78
C VAL A 129 -1.00 13.20 5.39
N THR A 130 -0.78 11.96 5.83
CA THR A 130 0.43 11.20 5.51
C THR A 130 0.25 10.27 4.31
N VAL A 131 -0.98 10.03 3.83
CA VAL A 131 -1.26 9.18 2.64
C VAL A 131 -0.44 9.56 1.40
N PRO A 132 -0.23 10.85 1.06
CA PRO A 132 0.52 11.23 -0.14
C PRO A 132 1.92 10.64 -0.22
N ILE A 133 2.63 10.43 0.90
CA ILE A 133 3.98 9.84 0.87
C ILE A 133 3.95 8.39 0.39
N GLY A 134 2.95 7.62 0.83
CA GLY A 134 2.74 6.23 0.41
C GLY A 134 2.34 6.16 -1.06
N LEU A 135 1.46 7.05 -1.52
CA LEU A 135 1.09 7.13 -2.93
C LEU A 135 2.29 7.52 -3.81
N GLY A 136 3.08 8.52 -3.40
CA GLY A 136 4.29 8.94 -4.11
C GLY A 136 5.31 7.81 -4.24
N LEU A 137 5.61 7.11 -3.15
CA LEU A 137 6.50 5.94 -3.15
C LEU A 137 5.94 4.80 -4.03
N GLY A 138 4.62 4.58 -3.98
CA GLY A 138 3.96 3.62 -4.87
C GLY A 138 4.15 3.98 -6.35
N ARG A 139 3.98 5.26 -6.73
CA ARG A 139 4.23 5.74 -8.09
C ARG A 139 5.69 5.61 -8.52
N LEU A 140 6.65 5.83 -7.61
CA LEU A 140 8.06 5.54 -7.88
C LEU A 140 8.29 4.04 -8.11
N GLY A 141 7.61 3.19 -7.34
CA GLY A 141 7.58 1.76 -7.58
C GLY A 141 7.05 1.39 -8.97
N ASN A 142 5.97 2.04 -9.43
CA ASN A 142 5.43 1.80 -10.77
C ASN A 142 6.44 2.22 -11.85
N PHE A 143 7.11 3.35 -11.66
CA PHE A 143 8.17 3.78 -12.57
C PHE A 143 9.30 2.75 -12.64
N ILE A 144 9.80 2.25 -11.50
CA ILE A 144 10.84 1.20 -11.45
C ILE A 144 10.39 -0.11 -12.11
N ASN A 145 9.10 -0.44 -12.05
CA ASN A 145 8.52 -1.60 -12.72
C ASN A 145 8.24 -1.38 -14.21
N ALA A 146 8.50 -0.18 -14.75
CA ALA A 146 8.10 0.21 -16.11
C ALA A 146 6.59 -0.01 -16.39
N GLU A 147 5.73 0.33 -15.43
CA GLU A 147 4.27 0.18 -15.54
C GLU A 147 3.53 1.51 -15.31
N LEU A 148 2.25 1.56 -15.72
CA LEU A 148 1.36 2.72 -15.55
C LEU A 148 1.91 4.03 -16.14
N TYR A 149 2.60 3.94 -17.28
CA TYR A 149 3.08 5.10 -18.02
C TYR A 149 1.94 5.88 -18.71
N GLY A 150 2.25 7.11 -19.12
CA GLY A 150 1.30 8.05 -19.69
C GLY A 150 0.95 7.79 -21.16
N ARG A 151 0.27 8.77 -21.77
CA ARG A 151 -0.10 8.75 -23.19
C ARG A 151 1.13 8.97 -24.08
N VAL A 152 1.07 8.44 -25.31
CA VAL A 152 2.04 8.74 -26.37
C VAL A 152 2.13 10.25 -26.57
N THR A 153 3.34 10.75 -26.71
CA THR A 153 3.60 12.19 -26.80
C THR A 153 4.83 12.48 -27.65
N THR A 154 4.89 13.70 -28.17
CA THR A 154 6.01 14.22 -28.97
C THR A 154 6.84 15.27 -28.23
N VAL A 155 6.49 15.59 -26.97
CA VAL A 155 7.21 16.57 -26.16
C VAL A 155 8.63 16.08 -25.79
N PRO A 156 9.59 16.99 -25.55
CA PRO A 156 11.00 16.61 -25.40
C PRO A 156 11.29 15.71 -24.19
N TRP A 157 10.47 15.78 -23.13
CA TRP A 157 10.57 14.93 -21.93
C TRP A 157 9.76 13.62 -22.01
N GLY A 158 9.17 13.30 -23.17
CA GLY A 158 8.56 11.98 -23.39
C GLY A 158 9.59 10.87 -23.24
N MET A 159 9.20 9.75 -22.61
CA MET A 159 10.09 8.62 -22.32
C MET A 159 9.66 7.36 -23.06
N VAL A 160 10.61 6.65 -23.66
CA VAL A 160 10.42 5.35 -24.30
C VAL A 160 10.60 4.25 -23.25
N PHE A 161 9.52 3.54 -22.94
CA PHE A 161 9.52 2.38 -22.04
C PHE A 161 9.81 1.10 -22.84
N PRO A 162 10.43 0.07 -22.21
CA PRO A 162 10.85 -1.16 -22.89
C PRO A 162 9.69 -2.13 -23.20
N SER A 163 8.49 -1.84 -22.71
CA SER A 163 7.27 -2.65 -22.80
C SER A 163 6.19 -2.01 -23.65
#